data_AF-A0A9P8CQE0-F1
#
_entry.id   AF-A0A9P8CQE0-F1
#
_cell.length_a   1.000
_cell.length_b   1.000
_cell.length_c   1.000
_cell.angle_alpha   90.00
_cell.angle_beta   90.00
_cell.angle_gamma   90.00
#
_symmetry.space_group_name_H-M   'P 1'
#
loop_
_entity.id
_entity.type
_entity.pdbx_description
1 polymer ?
#
loop_
_entity_poly.entity_id
_entity_poly.type
_entity_poly.pdbx_seq_one_letter_code
_entity_poly.pdbx_strand_id
1 'polypeptide(L)'
;MRATVLFATCAIVVQAGTFWSPQRQCSYRPEGETQQRLRPPKADAFHHELNPKPEPNFPRRPGHPSTGFIALGDSYSAGIGTGFNGTEDACRRGLHAHPMLIHEDLVNIEGENKTSFEFLSCTGSTISDLLRDGESGQIAEFNTTTSADFALLSIGGNDLGFFDIMNSCIFRFYSFYSGTCEEALARSDERIASRDFEHELQLAITEVLDRVHWEKRPWFTITVTGYARFFNEDTAECDDHSLGVWWRGPKLKRALRRRMNQMVLRVNDKIRQSVDTVNAAFAEPKVLFVDYDHAFEGHRFCEPDVTEPDYSRNETWFFLVGGKDNVEDQDGTPIDLASSTREAGLAQLPTPWANTKPCSRAARASVKRQRDALCRETVNTDGIHAEDMRYVPTSYGQTFHPRTKGHEAIRDEIYRQWGGAFDGR
;
A
#
# COMPACT_ATOMS: atom_id res chain seq x y z
N MET A 1 25.39 -26.08 -23.46
CA MET A 1 26.53 -25.17 -23.72
C MET A 1 27.07 -25.44 -25.12
N ARG A 2 26.78 -24.58 -26.08
CA ARG A 2 27.42 -24.57 -27.41
C ARG A 2 28.29 -23.32 -27.47
N ALA A 3 29.59 -23.51 -27.63
CA ALA A 3 30.52 -22.44 -27.99
C ALA A 3 31.25 -22.90 -29.24
N THR A 4 31.11 -22.14 -30.33
CA THR A 4 31.98 -22.27 -31.49
C THR A 4 32.21 -20.88 -32.03
N VAL A 5 33.39 -20.35 -31.71
CA VAL A 5 33.95 -19.11 -32.25
C VAL A 5 34.71 -19.49 -33.52
N LEU A 6 34.45 -18.79 -34.62
CA LEU A 6 35.26 -18.86 -35.84
C LEU A 6 35.52 -17.41 -36.30
N PHE A 7 36.80 -17.06 -36.28
CA PHE A 7 37.36 -15.84 -36.88
C PHE A 7 37.51 -16.03 -38.39
N ALA A 8 37.22 -14.99 -39.18
CA ALA A 8 37.96 -14.69 -40.40
C ALA A 8 37.79 -13.21 -40.80
N THR A 9 38.88 -12.66 -41.31
CA THR A 9 39.22 -11.25 -41.52
C THR A 9 38.72 -10.65 -42.84
N CYS A 10 38.64 -9.32 -42.81
CA CYS A 10 38.37 -8.31 -43.85
C CYS A 10 38.80 -8.60 -45.32
N ALA A 11 37.95 -8.11 -46.24
CA ALA A 11 38.39 -7.40 -47.44
C ALA A 11 37.41 -6.25 -47.75
N ILE A 12 37.93 -5.03 -47.85
CA ILE A 12 37.22 -3.82 -48.29
C ILE A 12 37.29 -3.76 -49.81
N VAL A 13 36.13 -3.59 -50.47
CA VAL A 13 36.05 -3.05 -51.84
C VAL A 13 35.03 -1.94 -51.83
N VAL A 14 35.48 -0.72 -52.12
CA VAL A 14 34.65 0.48 -52.34
C VAL A 14 34.39 0.58 -53.83
N GLN A 15 33.13 0.68 -54.27
CA GLN A 15 32.80 1.50 -55.43
C GLN A 15 31.35 1.97 -55.47
N ALA A 16 31.23 3.23 -55.90
CA ALA A 16 30.07 4.09 -56.02
C ALA A 16 28.95 3.59 -56.95
N GLY A 17 27.75 4.17 -56.78
CA GLY A 17 26.85 4.38 -57.92
C GLY A 17 25.37 4.07 -57.68
N THR A 18 24.58 5.14 -57.67
CA THR A 18 23.15 5.26 -57.97
C THR A 18 22.59 4.30 -59.04
N PHE A 19 21.31 3.90 -58.93
CA PHE A 19 20.23 3.86 -59.96
C PHE A 19 19.14 2.83 -59.53
N TRP A 20 17.89 3.27 -59.28
CA TRP A 20 16.72 3.15 -60.17
C TRP A 20 16.31 1.71 -60.58
N SER A 21 15.08 1.35 -60.19
CA SER A 21 14.32 0.14 -60.58
C SER A 21 14.12 0.02 -62.11
N PRO A 22 13.80 -1.18 -62.65
CA PRO A 22 12.38 -1.54 -62.81
C PRO A 22 12.03 -3.06 -62.77
N GLN A 23 10.71 -3.29 -62.65
CA GLN A 23 9.99 -4.57 -62.65
C GLN A 23 10.03 -5.34 -64.00
N ARG A 24 9.96 -6.69 -63.97
CA ARG A 24 8.80 -7.53 -64.40
C ARG A 24 9.18 -8.98 -64.75
N GLN A 25 8.34 -9.90 -64.24
CA GLN A 25 7.69 -11.07 -64.88
C GLN A 25 8.56 -12.12 -65.60
N CYS A 26 8.26 -13.42 -65.68
CA CYS A 26 7.37 -14.41 -65.06
C CYS A 26 7.73 -15.73 -65.79
N SER A 27 7.67 -16.90 -65.16
CA SER A 27 7.26 -18.13 -65.89
C SER A 27 6.76 -19.22 -64.92
N TYR A 28 5.82 -20.01 -65.42
CA TYR A 28 4.78 -20.75 -64.69
C TYR A 28 4.61 -22.14 -65.33
N ARG A 29 4.53 -23.23 -64.54
CA ARG A 29 3.46 -24.27 -64.60
C ARG A 29 3.69 -25.46 -63.65
N PRO A 30 2.60 -26.21 -63.30
CA PRO A 30 2.37 -26.76 -61.96
C PRO A 30 2.01 -28.27 -61.94
N GLU A 31 1.88 -28.83 -60.74
CA GLU A 31 0.98 -29.93 -60.36
C GLU A 31 0.57 -29.62 -58.90
N GLY A 32 -0.66 -29.68 -58.41
CA GLY A 32 -1.95 -30.13 -58.90
C GLY A 32 -2.66 -30.77 -57.71
N GLU A 33 -3.57 -30.07 -57.02
CA GLU A 33 -4.53 -30.72 -56.10
C GLU A 33 -5.76 -29.82 -55.82
N THR A 34 -6.88 -30.50 -55.66
CA THR A 34 -8.30 -30.13 -55.82
C THR A 34 -8.85 -29.02 -54.91
N GLN A 35 -9.61 -28.07 -55.49
CA GLN A 35 -10.45 -27.11 -54.77
C GLN A 35 -11.84 -27.70 -54.44
N GLN A 36 -12.10 -27.94 -53.14
CA GLN A 36 -13.47 -27.95 -52.60
C GLN A 36 -13.84 -26.54 -52.13
N ARG A 37 -14.96 -26.01 -52.64
CA ARG A 37 -15.56 -24.76 -52.15
C ARG A 37 -16.07 -24.96 -50.72
N LEU A 38 -15.39 -24.35 -49.75
CA LEU A 38 -15.92 -24.14 -48.40
C LEU A 38 -16.45 -22.70 -48.30
N ARG A 39 -17.69 -22.58 -47.82
CA ARG A 39 -18.39 -21.32 -47.54
C ARG A 39 -17.63 -20.55 -46.45
N PRO A 40 -17.69 -19.20 -46.41
CA PRO A 40 -17.09 -18.46 -45.30
C PRO A 40 -17.76 -18.89 -44.00
N PRO A 41 -16.99 -19.12 -42.90
CA PRO A 41 -17.59 -19.42 -41.61
C PRO A 41 -18.39 -18.20 -41.15
N LYS A 42 -19.55 -18.49 -40.54
CA LYS A 42 -20.34 -17.49 -39.84
C LYS A 42 -19.48 -16.86 -38.73
N ALA A 43 -19.71 -15.59 -38.46
CA ALA A 43 -19.16 -14.92 -37.29
C ALA A 43 -19.73 -15.61 -36.04
N ASP A 44 -19.00 -16.59 -35.52
CA ASP A 44 -19.24 -17.11 -34.18
C ASP A 44 -18.68 -16.06 -33.21
N ALA A 45 -19.58 -15.55 -32.37
CA ALA A 45 -19.24 -14.66 -31.27
C ALA A 45 -18.19 -15.35 -30.39
N PHE A 46 -16.99 -14.80 -30.35
CA PHE A 46 -16.02 -15.09 -29.30
C PHE A 46 -16.61 -14.53 -28.00
N HIS A 47 -17.42 -15.32 -27.32
CA HIS A 47 -17.52 -15.21 -25.87
C HIS A 47 -16.14 -15.58 -25.33
N HIS A 48 -15.38 -14.57 -24.95
CA HIS A 48 -14.26 -14.76 -24.05
C HIS A 48 -14.90 -15.22 -22.73
N GLU A 49 -15.02 -16.53 -22.55
CA GLU A 49 -15.13 -17.10 -21.20
C GLU A 49 -13.85 -16.67 -20.49
N LEU A 50 -13.95 -15.55 -19.76
CA LEU A 50 -13.01 -15.25 -18.69
C LEU A 50 -13.06 -16.48 -17.79
N ASN A 51 -12.00 -17.29 -17.81
CA ASN A 51 -11.84 -18.31 -16.78
C ASN A 51 -12.05 -17.59 -15.45
N PRO A 52 -13.03 -18.00 -14.63
CA PRO A 52 -13.22 -17.37 -13.33
C PRO A 52 -11.90 -17.45 -12.58
N LYS A 53 -11.43 -16.31 -12.04
CA LYS A 53 -10.28 -16.32 -11.13
C LYS A 53 -10.58 -17.37 -10.07
N PRO A 54 -9.63 -18.26 -9.73
CA PRO A 54 -9.86 -19.25 -8.68
C PRO A 54 -10.30 -18.52 -7.40
N GLU A 55 -11.37 -19.01 -6.77
CA GLU A 55 -11.91 -18.42 -5.56
C GLU A 55 -10.82 -18.39 -4.47
N PRO A 56 -10.71 -17.29 -3.70
CA PRO A 56 -9.72 -17.20 -2.63
C PRO A 56 -10.00 -18.25 -1.54
N ASN A 57 -8.94 -18.93 -1.08
CA ASN A 57 -9.02 -19.93 -0.02
C ASN A 57 -8.96 -19.25 1.35
N PHE A 58 -10.09 -18.78 1.87
CA PHE A 58 -10.15 -18.15 3.20
C PHE A 58 -9.81 -19.15 4.32
N PRO A 59 -9.02 -18.75 5.33
CA PRO A 59 -8.82 -19.57 6.51
C PRO A 59 -10.17 -19.84 7.20
N ARG A 60 -10.39 -21.10 7.54
CA ARG A 60 -11.67 -21.59 8.04
C ARG A 60 -11.51 -22.90 8.79
N ARG A 61 -12.56 -23.25 9.54
CA ARG A 61 -12.66 -24.58 10.12
C ARG A 61 -12.70 -25.64 9.01
N PRO A 62 -11.94 -26.74 9.11
CA PRO A 62 -11.98 -27.83 8.13
C PRO A 62 -13.39 -28.36 7.91
N GLY A 63 -13.81 -28.46 6.64
CA GLY A 63 -15.14 -28.94 6.25
C GLY A 63 -16.28 -27.93 6.42
N HIS A 64 -15.98 -26.67 6.75
CA HIS A 64 -16.97 -25.60 6.90
C HIS A 64 -16.57 -24.35 6.09
N PRO A 65 -17.53 -23.54 5.64
CA PRO A 65 -17.25 -22.22 5.08
C PRO A 65 -16.65 -21.28 6.12
N SER A 66 -15.98 -20.22 5.66
CA SER A 66 -15.53 -19.16 6.58
C SER A 66 -16.75 -18.39 7.07
N THR A 67 -16.78 -18.12 8.36
CA THR A 67 -17.91 -17.49 9.06
C THR A 67 -17.66 -16.03 9.37
N GLY A 68 -16.43 -15.56 9.20
CA GLY A 68 -16.06 -14.17 9.43
C GLY A 68 -14.64 -13.99 9.92
N PHE A 69 -14.25 -12.74 10.12
CA PHE A 69 -12.92 -12.38 10.58
C PHE A 69 -12.88 -11.01 11.26
N ILE A 70 -11.74 -10.73 11.88
CA ILE A 70 -11.44 -9.44 12.51
C ILE A 70 -10.24 -8.78 11.83
N ALA A 71 -10.28 -7.46 11.69
CA ALA A 71 -9.16 -6.68 11.17
C ALA A 71 -8.67 -5.68 12.23
N LEU A 72 -7.43 -5.90 12.66
CA LEU A 72 -6.72 -5.10 13.66
C LEU A 72 -5.55 -4.37 12.99
N GLY A 73 -5.09 -3.30 13.62
CA GLY A 73 -3.85 -2.65 13.21
C GLY A 73 -3.88 -1.13 13.14
N ASP A 74 -2.90 -0.61 12.42
CA ASP A 74 -2.69 0.80 12.16
C ASP A 74 -3.40 1.29 10.88
N SER A 75 -2.96 2.43 10.36
CA SER A 75 -3.45 3.08 9.16
C SER A 75 -3.28 2.25 7.88
N TYR A 76 -2.32 1.32 7.80
CA TYR A 76 -2.15 0.45 6.63
C TYR A 76 -3.18 -0.68 6.59
N SER A 77 -3.76 -1.04 7.75
CA SER A 77 -4.96 -1.89 7.81
C SER A 77 -6.24 -1.07 7.71
N ALA A 78 -6.30 0.09 8.37
CA ALA A 78 -7.48 0.97 8.31
C ALA A 78 -7.72 1.52 6.89
N GLY A 79 -6.68 1.71 6.08
CA GLY A 79 -6.79 2.20 4.69
C GLY A 79 -7.14 3.68 4.61
N ILE A 80 -6.50 4.49 5.43
CA ILE A 80 -6.68 5.95 5.44
C ILE A 80 -6.60 6.53 4.02
N GLY A 81 -7.58 7.34 3.64
CA GLY A 81 -7.62 8.01 2.33
C GLY A 81 -8.32 7.24 1.21
N THR A 82 -8.69 5.96 1.42
CA THR A 82 -9.36 5.12 0.40
C THR A 82 -10.89 5.25 0.35
N GLY A 83 -11.38 6.46 0.65
CA GLY A 83 -12.80 6.82 0.68
C GLY A 83 -13.54 6.38 1.94
N PHE A 84 -14.62 7.07 2.28
CA PHE A 84 -15.50 6.75 3.41
C PHE A 84 -16.95 7.12 3.08
N ASN A 85 -17.90 6.52 3.81
CA ASN A 85 -19.32 6.85 3.69
C ASN A 85 -19.73 7.88 4.75
N GLY A 86 -20.28 9.01 4.32
CA GLY A 86 -20.84 10.02 5.23
C GLY A 86 -19.76 10.83 5.93
N THR A 87 -19.59 10.61 7.24
CA THR A 87 -18.57 11.30 8.04
C THR A 87 -17.42 10.34 8.29
N GLU A 88 -16.21 10.78 8.00
CA GLU A 88 -15.00 10.01 8.31
C GLU A 88 -14.93 9.72 9.82
N ASP A 89 -14.75 8.45 10.17
CA ASP A 89 -14.66 8.04 11.56
C ASP A 89 -13.27 8.35 12.16
N ALA A 90 -13.16 8.36 13.48
CA ALA A 90 -11.93 8.72 14.18
C ALA A 90 -10.72 7.82 13.84
N CYS A 91 -10.97 6.56 13.46
CA CYS A 91 -9.95 5.61 13.03
C CYS A 91 -9.63 5.69 11.53
N ARG A 92 -10.42 6.46 10.77
CA ARG A 92 -10.28 6.70 9.32
C ARG A 92 -10.24 5.41 8.51
N ARG A 93 -11.22 4.55 8.76
CA ARG A 93 -11.38 3.28 8.06
C ARG A 93 -11.92 3.53 6.66
N GLY A 94 -11.11 3.16 5.67
CA GLY A 94 -11.40 3.37 4.27
C GLY A 94 -12.26 2.27 3.67
N LEU A 95 -13.10 2.62 2.69
CA LEU A 95 -13.98 1.68 1.98
C LEU A 95 -13.20 0.69 1.12
N HIS A 96 -12.04 1.08 0.60
CA HIS A 96 -11.20 0.21 -0.23
C HIS A 96 -9.92 -0.21 0.52
N ALA A 97 -9.97 -0.22 1.86
CA ALA A 97 -8.93 -0.82 2.67
C ALA A 97 -8.90 -2.34 2.40
N HIS A 98 -7.71 -2.95 2.44
CA HIS A 98 -7.56 -4.37 2.14
C HIS A 98 -8.46 -5.28 3.00
N PRO A 99 -8.77 -4.99 4.29
CA PRO A 99 -9.74 -5.77 5.04
C PRO A 99 -11.18 -5.62 4.53
N MET A 100 -11.58 -4.42 4.08
CA MET A 100 -12.89 -4.20 3.47
C MET A 100 -13.03 -4.95 2.15
N LEU A 101 -12.00 -4.91 1.30
CA LEU A 101 -11.98 -5.67 0.06
C LEU A 101 -12.10 -7.18 0.31
N ILE A 102 -11.40 -7.69 1.33
CA ILE A 102 -11.50 -9.10 1.76
C ILE A 102 -12.91 -9.44 2.27
N HIS A 103 -13.54 -8.52 3.00
CA HIS A 103 -14.91 -8.68 3.48
C HIS A 103 -15.91 -8.74 2.34
N GLU A 104 -15.81 -7.82 1.38
CA GLU A 104 -16.68 -7.77 0.21
C GLU A 104 -16.56 -9.05 -0.63
N ASP A 105 -15.34 -9.52 -0.88
CA ASP A 105 -15.09 -10.77 -1.60
C ASP A 105 -15.68 -11.98 -0.85
N LEU A 106 -15.53 -12.04 0.48
CA LEU A 106 -16.11 -13.10 1.29
C LEU A 106 -17.65 -13.04 1.32
N VAL A 107 -18.24 -11.86 1.40
CA VAL A 107 -19.70 -11.64 1.31
C VAL A 107 -20.23 -12.05 -0.05
N ASN A 108 -19.52 -11.76 -1.13
CA ASN A 108 -19.91 -12.14 -2.49
C ASN A 108 -19.95 -13.67 -2.67
N ILE A 109 -19.11 -14.41 -1.94
CA ILE A 109 -19.03 -15.87 -1.99
C ILE A 109 -20.05 -16.53 -1.05
N GLU A 110 -20.15 -16.08 0.20
CA GLU A 110 -20.94 -16.76 1.25
C GLU A 110 -22.37 -16.18 1.42
N GLY A 111 -22.55 -14.90 1.07
CA GLY A 111 -23.76 -14.10 1.20
C GLY A 111 -23.75 -13.16 2.42
N GLU A 112 -24.39 -11.98 2.29
CA GLU A 112 -24.36 -10.85 3.25
C GLU A 112 -24.62 -11.22 4.72
N ASN A 113 -25.51 -12.19 4.98
CA ASN A 113 -25.91 -12.55 6.35
C ASN A 113 -25.12 -13.72 6.94
N LYS A 114 -24.08 -14.21 6.27
CA LYS A 114 -23.28 -15.36 6.72
C LYS A 114 -21.87 -15.00 7.18
N THR A 115 -21.43 -13.79 6.88
CA THR A 115 -20.06 -13.34 7.13
C THR A 115 -20.08 -12.25 8.18
N SER A 116 -19.53 -12.54 9.36
CA SER A 116 -19.23 -11.50 10.33
C SER A 116 -17.92 -10.80 10.02
N PHE A 117 -17.88 -9.49 10.27
CA PHE A 117 -16.67 -8.72 10.11
C PHE A 117 -16.58 -7.63 11.17
N GLU A 118 -15.48 -7.62 11.92
CA GLU A 118 -15.17 -6.58 12.90
C GLU A 118 -13.95 -5.78 12.42
N PHE A 119 -14.19 -4.54 12.00
CA PHE A 119 -13.12 -3.66 11.51
C PHE A 119 -12.63 -2.72 12.61
N LEU A 120 -11.63 -3.17 13.38
CA LEU A 120 -11.12 -2.46 14.56
C LEU A 120 -9.78 -1.75 14.32
N SER A 121 -9.24 -1.83 13.10
CA SER A 121 -8.02 -1.13 12.72
C SER A 121 -8.17 0.38 12.85
N CYS A 122 -7.12 1.05 13.31
CA CYS A 122 -7.19 2.46 13.64
C CYS A 122 -5.92 3.22 13.26
N THR A 123 -6.10 4.30 12.50
CA THR A 123 -5.00 5.18 12.09
C THR A 123 -4.22 5.69 13.30
N GLY A 124 -2.89 5.55 13.23
CA GLY A 124 -1.96 6.03 14.27
C GLY A 124 -1.82 5.10 15.47
N SER A 125 -2.50 3.96 15.52
CA SER A 125 -2.32 2.98 16.58
C SER A 125 -0.90 2.43 16.62
N THR A 126 -0.36 2.38 17.84
CA THR A 126 0.85 1.64 18.22
C THR A 126 0.49 0.24 18.72
N ILE A 127 1.48 -0.62 18.93
CA ILE A 127 1.26 -1.93 19.57
C ILE A 127 0.71 -1.75 21.00
N SER A 128 1.15 -0.72 21.71
CA SER A 128 0.60 -0.38 23.03
C SER A 128 -0.87 0.05 22.96
N ASP A 129 -1.29 0.82 21.94
CA ASP A 129 -2.71 1.15 21.74
C ASP A 129 -3.54 -0.09 21.44
N LEU A 130 -3.01 -1.03 20.65
CA LEU A 130 -3.65 -2.30 20.30
C LEU A 130 -3.95 -3.15 21.56
N LEU A 131 -2.97 -3.21 22.47
CA LEU A 131 -2.99 -3.98 23.74
C LEU A 131 -3.75 -3.30 24.87
N ARG A 132 -4.18 -2.04 24.71
CA ARG A 132 -4.76 -1.27 25.80
C ARG A 132 -6.08 -1.86 26.31
N ASP A 133 -6.27 -1.88 27.61
CA ASP A 133 -7.53 -2.35 28.20
C ASP A 133 -8.70 -1.39 27.93
N GLY A 134 -9.92 -1.94 27.89
CA GLY A 134 -11.19 -1.19 27.81
C GLY A 134 -11.62 -0.83 26.39
N GLU A 135 -12.59 0.10 26.27
CA GLU A 135 -13.26 0.52 25.01
C GLU A 135 -12.36 1.36 24.08
N SER A 136 -11.07 1.08 24.10
CA SER A 136 -10.09 1.90 23.42
C SER A 136 -8.93 1.11 22.83
N GLY A 137 -8.74 -0.12 23.27
CA GLY A 137 -7.79 -1.04 22.67
C GLY A 137 -8.54 -2.03 21.82
N GLN A 138 -8.01 -2.29 20.64
CA GLN A 138 -8.73 -3.01 19.59
C GLN A 138 -8.97 -4.47 20.00
N ILE A 139 -8.05 -5.09 20.75
CA ILE A 139 -8.22 -6.48 21.22
C ILE A 139 -9.30 -6.57 22.32
N ALA A 140 -9.35 -5.57 23.21
CA ALA A 140 -10.36 -5.52 24.24
C ALA A 140 -11.77 -5.32 23.65
N GLU A 141 -11.90 -4.45 22.64
CA GLU A 141 -13.13 -4.15 21.90
C GLU A 141 -13.67 -5.33 21.09
N PHE A 142 -12.81 -6.27 20.68
CA PHE A 142 -13.23 -7.43 19.87
C PHE A 142 -14.39 -8.20 20.53
N ASN A 143 -15.53 -8.24 19.85
CA ASN A 143 -16.70 -8.96 20.32
C ASN A 143 -16.59 -10.46 20.00
N THR A 144 -16.03 -11.22 20.95
CA THR A 144 -15.89 -12.68 20.85
C THR A 144 -17.20 -13.49 20.72
N THR A 145 -18.37 -12.86 20.87
CA THR A 145 -19.66 -13.51 20.59
C THR A 145 -19.91 -13.65 19.09
N THR A 146 -19.26 -12.81 18.28
CA THR A 146 -19.25 -12.88 16.84
C THR A 146 -18.36 -14.04 16.37
N SER A 147 -18.75 -14.70 15.28
CA SER A 147 -17.90 -15.70 14.62
C SER A 147 -16.65 -15.05 14.01
N ALA A 148 -15.48 -15.68 14.18
CA ALA A 148 -14.26 -15.27 13.52
C ALA A 148 -13.36 -16.49 13.36
N ASP A 149 -12.93 -16.74 12.11
CA ASP A 149 -12.05 -17.85 11.74
C ASP A 149 -10.61 -17.39 11.47
N PHE A 150 -10.39 -16.10 11.26
CA PHE A 150 -9.06 -15.52 11.17
C PHE A 150 -9.03 -14.06 11.62
N ALA A 151 -7.81 -13.54 11.78
CA ALA A 151 -7.54 -12.11 11.93
C ALA A 151 -6.59 -11.62 10.85
N LEU A 152 -6.75 -10.34 10.47
CA LEU A 152 -5.74 -9.56 9.75
C LEU A 152 -5.09 -8.57 10.73
N LEU A 153 -3.77 -8.39 10.63
CA LEU A 153 -3.00 -7.48 11.47
C LEU A 153 -1.93 -6.74 10.66
N SER A 154 -1.95 -5.41 10.67
CA SER A 154 -0.84 -4.56 10.24
C SER A 154 -0.51 -3.60 11.37
N ILE A 155 0.64 -3.71 12.02
CA ILE A 155 1.00 -2.84 13.15
C ILE A 155 2.51 -2.69 13.25
N GLY A 156 2.97 -1.56 13.79
CA GLY A 156 4.37 -1.34 14.14
C GLY A 156 5.04 -0.14 13.49
N GLY A 157 4.51 0.37 12.37
CA GLY A 157 5.07 1.53 11.68
C GLY A 157 5.09 2.79 12.56
N ASN A 158 4.05 2.97 13.39
CA ASN A 158 3.97 4.09 14.34
C ASN A 158 4.97 3.94 15.49
N ASP A 159 5.12 2.74 16.03
CA ASP A 159 6.08 2.40 17.09
C ASP A 159 7.52 2.73 16.66
N LEU A 160 7.84 2.43 15.40
CA LEU A 160 9.17 2.66 14.82
C LEU A 160 9.36 4.07 14.24
N GLY A 161 8.36 4.95 14.39
CA GLY A 161 8.48 6.38 14.07
C GLY A 161 8.39 6.71 12.58
N PHE A 162 7.71 5.89 11.76
CA PHE A 162 7.64 6.12 10.31
C PHE A 162 7.08 7.49 9.97
N PHE A 163 6.00 7.93 10.61
CA PHE A 163 5.42 9.25 10.36
C PHE A 163 6.42 10.39 10.63
N ASP A 164 7.17 10.32 11.73
CA ASP A 164 8.21 11.29 12.08
C ASP A 164 9.35 11.32 11.05
N ILE A 165 9.78 10.15 10.56
CA ILE A 165 10.78 10.06 9.49
C ILE A 165 10.27 10.69 8.20
N MET A 166 9.04 10.36 7.78
CA MET A 166 8.47 10.94 6.57
C MET A 166 8.36 12.47 6.69
N ASN A 167 8.00 12.97 7.88
CA ASN A 167 7.96 14.38 8.18
C ASN A 167 9.33 15.04 8.17
N SER A 168 10.30 14.44 8.82
CA SER A 168 11.64 15.01 8.97
C SER A 168 12.43 14.98 7.66
N CYS A 169 12.29 13.89 6.89
CA CYS A 169 13.11 13.57 5.72
C CYS A 169 12.48 13.93 4.38
N ILE A 170 11.15 13.91 4.25
CA ILE A 170 10.49 14.01 2.94
C ILE A 170 9.61 15.25 2.86
N PHE A 171 8.48 15.28 3.56
CA PHE A 171 7.46 16.29 3.30
C PHE A 171 7.62 17.57 4.13
N ARG A 172 8.23 17.49 5.32
CA ARG A 172 8.45 18.60 6.26
C ARG A 172 7.19 19.42 6.55
N PHE A 173 6.08 18.79 6.95
CA PHE A 173 4.78 19.46 7.12
C PHE A 173 4.87 20.68 8.05
N TYR A 174 5.58 20.57 9.16
CA TYR A 174 5.77 21.65 10.13
C TYR A 174 6.96 22.55 9.82
N SER A 175 7.47 22.53 8.58
CA SER A 175 8.55 23.37 8.08
C SER A 175 9.83 23.21 8.92
N PHE A 176 10.22 24.24 9.66
CA PHE A 176 11.40 24.22 10.53
C PHE A 176 11.18 23.46 11.84
N TYR A 177 9.92 23.17 12.20
CA TYR A 177 9.58 22.36 13.39
C TYR A 177 9.52 20.87 13.11
N SER A 178 9.66 20.42 11.86
CA SER A 178 9.69 18.99 11.50
C SER A 178 10.97 18.27 11.96
N GLY A 179 11.78 18.82 12.86
CA GLY A 179 13.05 18.21 13.25
C GLY A 179 14.05 18.04 12.10
N THR A 180 15.07 17.20 12.35
CA THR A 180 16.09 16.80 11.37
C THR A 180 15.89 15.36 10.92
N CYS A 181 16.20 15.08 9.65
CA CYS A 181 16.05 13.73 9.10
C CYS A 181 16.98 12.73 9.80
N GLU A 182 18.19 13.17 10.12
CA GLU A 182 19.23 12.38 10.77
C GLU A 182 18.80 11.92 12.16
N GLU A 183 18.20 12.80 12.97
CA GLU A 183 17.71 12.45 14.30
C GLU A 183 16.52 11.49 14.23
N ALA A 184 15.58 11.71 13.31
CA ALA A 184 14.42 10.81 13.13
C ALA A 184 14.87 9.39 12.70
N LEU A 185 15.81 9.31 11.74
CA LEU A 185 16.39 8.03 11.31
C LEU A 185 17.18 7.35 12.44
N ALA A 186 17.92 8.10 13.25
CA ALA A 186 18.66 7.56 14.38
C ALA A 186 17.74 6.98 15.46
N ARG A 187 16.65 7.68 15.81
CA ARG A 187 15.63 7.18 16.74
C ARG A 187 14.99 5.89 16.23
N SER A 188 14.65 5.85 14.93
CA SER A 188 14.09 4.63 14.32
C SER A 188 15.09 3.47 14.32
N ASP A 189 16.36 3.73 14.01
CA ASP A 189 17.42 2.71 14.08
C ASP A 189 17.56 2.11 15.49
N GLU A 190 17.50 2.94 16.52
CA GLU A 190 17.57 2.50 17.91
C GLU A 190 16.38 1.60 18.28
N ARG A 191 15.16 2.00 17.91
CA ARG A 191 13.95 1.21 18.15
C ARG A 191 13.96 -0.11 17.38
N ILE A 192 14.38 -0.10 16.11
CA ILE A 192 14.53 -1.31 15.28
C ILE A 192 15.63 -2.23 15.84
N ALA A 193 16.69 -1.68 16.42
CA ALA A 193 17.75 -2.47 17.03
C ALA A 193 17.36 -3.07 18.39
N SER A 194 16.39 -2.48 19.08
CA SER A 194 15.85 -3.02 20.32
C SER A 194 15.07 -4.33 20.09
N ARG A 195 14.96 -5.14 21.15
CA ARG A 195 14.08 -6.32 21.19
C ARG A 195 12.66 -5.97 21.64
N ASP A 196 12.44 -4.75 22.15
CA ASP A 196 11.14 -4.34 22.70
C ASP A 196 10.05 -4.44 21.65
N PHE A 197 10.32 -3.99 20.42
CA PHE A 197 9.38 -4.12 19.30
C PHE A 197 8.97 -5.57 19.04
N GLU A 198 9.93 -6.50 19.05
CA GLU A 198 9.63 -7.91 18.82
C GLU A 198 8.80 -8.49 19.96
N HIS A 199 9.16 -8.19 21.21
CA HIS A 199 8.43 -8.67 22.38
C HIS A 199 7.01 -8.12 22.44
N GLU A 200 6.82 -6.83 22.17
CA GLU A 200 5.50 -6.20 22.15
C GLU A 200 4.63 -6.79 21.04
N LEU A 201 5.19 -7.00 19.84
CA LEU A 201 4.45 -7.63 18.74
C LEU A 201 4.09 -9.09 19.05
N GLN A 202 5.01 -9.84 19.66
CA GLN A 202 4.75 -11.22 20.12
C GLN A 202 3.62 -11.25 21.16
N LEU A 203 3.62 -10.31 22.10
CA LEU A 203 2.56 -10.16 23.11
C LEU A 203 1.22 -9.84 22.45
N ALA A 204 1.18 -8.87 21.53
CA ALA A 204 -0.03 -8.53 20.80
C ALA A 204 -0.62 -9.71 20.03
N ILE A 205 0.22 -10.46 19.30
CA ILE A 205 -0.23 -11.64 18.55
C ILE A 205 -0.77 -12.70 19.52
N THR A 206 -0.08 -12.94 20.64
CA THR A 206 -0.51 -13.92 21.66
C THR A 206 -1.84 -13.49 22.30
N GLU A 207 -2.00 -12.21 22.62
CA GLU A 207 -3.22 -11.68 23.22
C GLU A 207 -4.42 -11.80 22.26
N VAL A 208 -4.22 -11.61 20.95
CA VAL A 208 -5.28 -11.89 19.95
C VAL A 208 -5.68 -13.37 19.98
N LEU A 209 -4.71 -14.29 20.03
CA LEU A 209 -4.98 -15.73 20.11
C LEU A 209 -5.71 -16.10 21.40
N ASP A 210 -5.31 -15.54 22.53
CA ASP A 210 -5.91 -15.80 23.84
C ASP A 210 -7.34 -15.24 23.90
N ARG A 211 -7.56 -14.04 23.33
CA ARG A 211 -8.88 -13.40 23.23
C ARG A 211 -9.88 -14.26 22.48
N VAL A 212 -9.48 -14.96 21.41
CA VAL A 212 -10.35 -15.88 20.65
C VAL A 212 -10.48 -17.28 21.29
N HIS A 213 -9.77 -17.55 22.40
CA HIS A 213 -9.63 -18.87 22.99
C HIS A 213 -9.16 -19.91 21.97
N TRP A 214 -8.00 -19.66 21.35
CA TRP A 214 -7.46 -20.44 20.24
C TRP A 214 -7.40 -21.96 20.51
N GLU A 215 -7.30 -22.42 21.77
CA GLU A 215 -7.30 -23.85 22.09
C GLU A 215 -8.64 -24.52 21.76
N LYS A 216 -9.73 -23.76 21.82
CA LYS A 216 -11.08 -24.20 21.40
C LYS A 216 -11.35 -23.95 19.92
N ARG A 217 -10.50 -23.16 19.27
CA ARG A 217 -10.57 -22.79 17.84
C ARG A 217 -9.24 -23.07 17.15
N PRO A 218 -8.78 -24.34 17.09
CA PRO A 218 -7.44 -24.66 16.57
C PRO A 218 -7.24 -24.30 15.09
N TRP A 219 -8.31 -24.04 14.34
CA TRP A 219 -8.25 -23.56 12.96
C TRP A 219 -8.02 -22.05 12.83
N PHE A 220 -8.15 -21.29 13.92
CA PHE A 220 -8.00 -19.84 13.88
C PHE A 220 -6.56 -19.46 13.53
N THR A 221 -6.40 -18.56 12.57
CA THR A 221 -5.10 -18.05 12.14
C THR A 221 -5.05 -16.53 12.09
N ILE A 222 -3.87 -15.96 12.32
CA ILE A 222 -3.61 -14.52 12.18
C ILE A 222 -2.75 -14.31 10.94
N THR A 223 -3.15 -13.40 10.07
CA THR A 223 -2.33 -12.95 8.94
C THR A 223 -1.74 -11.58 9.27
N VAL A 224 -0.43 -11.53 9.44
CA VAL A 224 0.32 -10.30 9.72
C VAL A 224 0.95 -9.81 8.43
N THR A 225 0.66 -8.58 8.02
CA THR A 225 1.24 -8.00 6.81
C THR A 225 2.50 -7.18 7.14
N GLY A 226 3.45 -7.15 6.19
CA GLY A 226 4.60 -6.24 6.25
C GLY A 226 4.28 -4.85 5.69
N TYR A 227 5.34 -4.12 5.29
CA TYR A 227 5.25 -2.85 4.59
C TYR A 227 5.99 -2.90 3.25
N ALA A 228 5.52 -2.16 2.25
CA ALA A 228 6.24 -2.00 0.99
C ALA A 228 7.26 -0.85 1.06
N ARG A 229 8.39 -1.02 0.37
CA ARG A 229 9.37 0.02 0.11
C ARG A 229 8.72 1.15 -0.66
N PHE A 230 9.10 2.37 -0.31
CA PHE A 230 8.43 3.57 -0.82
C PHE A 230 8.97 4.06 -2.15
N PHE A 231 10.23 3.75 -2.46
CA PHE A 231 10.94 4.32 -3.59
C PHE A 231 11.53 3.24 -4.48
N ASN A 232 11.49 3.44 -5.78
CA ASN A 232 12.52 2.91 -6.65
C ASN A 232 13.84 3.63 -6.33
N GLU A 233 14.93 2.89 -6.13
CA GLU A 233 16.25 3.42 -5.75
C GLU A 233 17.32 3.28 -6.86
N ASP A 234 16.93 2.82 -8.04
CA ASP A 234 17.82 2.52 -9.17
C ASP A 234 17.93 3.67 -10.17
N THR A 235 16.97 4.59 -10.15
CA THR A 235 16.91 5.80 -10.99
C THR A 235 17.77 6.91 -10.42
N ALA A 236 18.37 7.76 -11.27
CA ALA A 236 19.10 8.97 -10.83
C ALA A 236 18.27 10.23 -11.08
N GLU A 237 17.29 10.14 -11.98
CA GLU A 237 16.39 11.18 -12.42
C GLU A 237 15.66 11.83 -11.23
N CYS A 238 15.30 11.03 -10.22
CA CYS A 238 14.58 11.52 -9.03
C CYS A 238 15.44 12.35 -8.05
N ASP A 239 16.77 12.36 -8.20
CA ASP A 239 17.68 12.92 -7.20
C ASP A 239 17.49 14.43 -6.95
N ASP A 240 16.97 15.16 -7.93
CA ASP A 240 16.72 16.60 -7.82
C ASP A 240 15.23 16.95 -7.59
N HIS A 241 14.38 15.94 -7.42
CA HIS A 241 12.96 16.09 -7.08
C HIS A 241 12.73 16.15 -5.58
N SER A 242 11.55 16.61 -5.17
CA SER A 242 11.15 16.79 -3.77
C SER A 242 9.65 16.58 -3.64
N LEU A 243 9.24 15.82 -2.64
CA LEU A 243 7.83 15.71 -2.19
C LEU A 243 7.53 16.65 -1.00
N GLY A 244 8.48 17.52 -0.65
CA GLY A 244 8.31 18.57 0.36
C GLY A 244 7.15 19.51 0.07
N VAL A 245 6.33 19.81 1.09
CA VAL A 245 5.21 20.77 0.95
C VAL A 245 5.68 22.22 0.90
N TRP A 246 6.94 22.49 1.29
CA TRP A 246 7.53 23.82 1.29
C TRP A 246 8.51 24.01 0.14
N TRP A 247 8.65 25.28 -0.29
CA TRP A 247 9.66 25.66 -1.27
C TRP A 247 11.07 25.25 -0.81
N ARG A 248 11.80 24.53 -1.67
CA ARG A 248 13.10 23.87 -1.36
C ARG A 248 12.99 22.78 -0.30
N GLY A 249 11.98 21.92 -0.41
CA GLY A 249 11.91 20.68 0.35
C GLY A 249 13.13 19.77 0.14
N PRO A 250 13.32 18.78 1.02
CA PRO A 250 14.38 17.77 0.92
C PRO A 250 14.39 17.09 -0.44
N LYS A 251 15.59 16.83 -0.95
CA LYS A 251 15.78 16.16 -2.24
C LYS A 251 15.71 14.64 -2.07
N LEU A 252 15.05 13.97 -3.02
CA LEU A 252 14.91 12.51 -3.06
C LEU A 252 16.18 11.82 -3.58
N LYS A 253 17.34 12.21 -3.03
CA LYS A 253 18.64 11.65 -3.39
C LYS A 253 18.60 10.14 -3.22
N ARG A 254 19.25 9.41 -4.14
CA ARG A 254 19.33 7.94 -4.11
C ARG A 254 19.76 7.39 -2.75
N ALA A 255 20.70 8.06 -2.08
CA ALA A 255 21.13 7.67 -0.74
C ALA A 255 19.99 7.70 0.30
N LEU A 256 19.13 8.72 0.26
CA LEU A 256 17.96 8.81 1.14
C LEU A 256 16.94 7.73 0.80
N ARG A 257 16.63 7.53 -0.49
CA ARG A 257 15.70 6.47 -0.95
C ARG A 257 16.16 5.08 -0.49
N ARG A 258 17.44 4.76 -0.71
CA ARG A 258 18.07 3.52 -0.21
C ARG A 258 17.96 3.36 1.29
N ARG A 259 18.25 4.43 2.02
CA ARG A 259 18.21 4.43 3.49
C ARG A 259 16.80 4.13 4.01
N MET A 260 15.78 4.74 3.41
CA MET A 260 14.38 4.52 3.79
C MET A 260 13.88 3.14 3.38
N ASN A 261 14.26 2.65 2.20
CA ASN A 261 13.93 1.29 1.77
C ASN A 261 14.57 0.23 2.69
N GLN A 262 15.83 0.42 3.09
CA GLN A 262 16.51 -0.48 4.04
C GLN A 262 15.82 -0.50 5.41
N MET A 263 15.28 0.64 5.85
CA MET A 263 14.49 0.69 7.08
C MET A 263 13.24 -0.19 6.95
N VAL A 264 12.46 -0.06 5.88
CA VAL A 264 11.28 -0.90 5.63
C VAL A 264 11.64 -2.38 5.65
N LEU A 265 12.71 -2.78 4.96
CA LEU A 265 13.17 -4.17 4.95
C LEU A 265 13.52 -4.69 6.35
N ARG A 266 14.22 -3.88 7.17
CA ARG A 266 14.54 -4.24 8.57
C ARG A 266 13.30 -4.38 9.44
N VAL A 267 12.28 -3.54 9.23
CA VAL A 267 10.99 -3.68 9.93
C VAL A 267 10.29 -4.97 9.55
N ASN A 268 10.20 -5.27 8.25
CA ASN A 268 9.61 -6.53 7.79
C ASN A 268 10.35 -7.75 8.34
N ASP A 269 11.68 -7.70 8.42
CA ASP A 269 12.48 -8.76 9.03
C ASP A 269 12.16 -8.95 10.52
N LYS A 270 11.95 -7.85 11.27
CA LYS A 270 11.53 -7.90 12.68
C LYS A 270 10.13 -8.48 12.86
N ILE A 271 9.18 -8.08 12.01
CA ILE A 271 7.82 -8.63 12.01
C ILE A 271 7.88 -10.14 11.73
N ARG A 272 8.63 -10.57 10.70
CA ARG A 272 8.82 -11.98 10.37
C ARG A 272 9.44 -12.77 11.53
N GLN A 273 10.47 -12.24 12.17
CA GLN A 273 11.12 -12.87 13.34
C GLN A 273 10.15 -13.03 14.52
N SER A 274 9.30 -12.04 14.79
CA SER A 274 8.25 -12.14 15.81
C SER A 274 7.23 -13.22 15.48
N VAL A 275 6.77 -13.29 14.22
CA VAL A 275 5.84 -14.33 13.75
C VAL A 275 6.45 -15.72 13.89
N ASP A 276 7.71 -15.90 13.46
CA ASP A 276 8.43 -17.17 13.58
C ASP A 276 8.58 -17.60 15.05
N THR A 277 8.88 -16.65 15.93
CA THR A 277 9.02 -16.88 17.37
C THR A 277 7.69 -17.32 18.00
N VAL A 278 6.58 -16.66 17.67
CA VAL A 278 5.25 -17.07 18.13
C VAL A 278 4.91 -18.47 17.62
N ASN A 279 5.10 -18.72 16.33
CA ASN A 279 4.79 -20.02 15.72
C ASN A 279 5.60 -21.17 16.31
N ALA A 280 6.83 -20.93 16.76
CA ALA A 280 7.65 -21.95 17.42
C ALA A 280 7.03 -22.48 18.73
N ALA A 281 6.07 -21.77 19.33
CA ALA A 281 5.33 -22.21 20.51
C ALA A 281 4.17 -23.18 20.17
N PHE A 282 3.84 -23.38 18.89
CA PHE A 282 2.70 -24.19 18.46
C PHE A 282 3.14 -25.40 17.62
N ALA A 283 2.37 -26.49 17.71
CA ALA A 283 2.60 -27.68 16.88
C ALA A 283 2.33 -27.42 15.38
N GLU A 284 1.37 -26.54 15.10
CA GLU A 284 1.06 -26.03 13.76
C GLU A 284 1.11 -24.50 13.77
N PRO A 285 1.68 -23.86 12.74
CA PRO A 285 1.71 -22.41 12.64
C PRO A 285 0.30 -21.79 12.78
N LYS A 286 0.19 -20.79 13.65
CA LYS A 286 -1.03 -19.99 13.86
C LYS A 286 -0.99 -18.67 13.13
N VAL A 287 0.20 -18.23 12.76
CA VAL A 287 0.42 -16.88 12.26
C VAL A 287 1.13 -16.96 10.91
N LEU A 288 0.61 -16.25 9.92
CA LEU A 288 1.18 -16.13 8.59
C LEU A 288 1.72 -14.72 8.41
N PHE A 289 3.01 -14.59 8.10
CA PHE A 289 3.58 -13.32 7.66
C PHE A 289 3.43 -13.16 6.14
N VAL A 290 2.91 -12.02 5.69
CA VAL A 290 2.68 -11.70 4.28
C VAL A 290 3.57 -10.53 3.86
N ASP A 291 4.53 -10.83 2.98
CA ASP A 291 5.44 -9.85 2.39
C ASP A 291 4.99 -9.44 0.98
N TYR A 292 4.27 -8.34 0.90
CA TYR A 292 3.73 -7.81 -0.36
C TYR A 292 4.63 -6.78 -1.05
N ASP A 293 5.83 -6.52 -0.52
CA ASP A 293 6.70 -5.46 -1.05
C ASP A 293 7.00 -5.61 -2.55
N HIS A 294 7.18 -6.85 -3.00
CA HIS A 294 7.46 -7.16 -4.40
C HIS A 294 6.29 -6.83 -5.34
N ALA A 295 5.05 -6.81 -4.86
CA ALA A 295 3.89 -6.43 -5.65
C ALA A 295 3.90 -4.94 -6.02
N PHE A 296 4.63 -4.12 -5.24
CA PHE A 296 4.74 -2.67 -5.46
C PHE A 296 5.84 -2.30 -6.46
N GLU A 297 6.62 -3.25 -6.99
CA GLU A 297 7.63 -2.95 -8.02
C GLU A 297 7.00 -2.30 -9.27
N GLY A 298 7.51 -1.15 -9.71
CA GLY A 298 6.92 -0.37 -10.82
C GLY A 298 5.82 0.60 -10.38
N HIS A 299 5.41 0.54 -9.11
CA HIS A 299 4.31 1.30 -8.52
C HIS A 299 4.73 2.20 -7.35
N ARG A 300 6.03 2.33 -7.11
CA ARG A 300 6.61 3.19 -6.06
C ARG A 300 6.76 4.64 -6.53
N PHE A 301 7.26 5.50 -5.65
CA PHE A 301 7.79 6.80 -6.08
C PHE A 301 9.13 6.63 -6.80
N CYS A 302 9.47 7.59 -7.66
CA CYS A 302 10.75 7.64 -8.39
C CYS A 302 10.98 6.48 -9.39
N GLU A 303 9.91 5.89 -9.91
CA GLU A 303 9.98 4.88 -10.97
C GLU A 303 10.56 5.45 -12.28
N PRO A 304 11.10 4.60 -13.18
CA PRO A 304 11.65 5.06 -14.45
C PRO A 304 10.66 5.92 -15.25
N ASP A 305 11.19 6.97 -15.88
CA ASP A 305 10.43 7.91 -16.71
C ASP A 305 9.33 8.71 -15.97
N VAL A 306 9.34 8.73 -14.63
CA VAL A 306 8.42 9.53 -13.80
C VAL A 306 9.09 10.81 -13.30
N THR A 307 8.38 11.93 -13.43
CA THR A 307 8.83 13.23 -12.90
C THR A 307 8.06 13.56 -11.62
N GLU A 308 8.72 13.47 -10.47
CA GLU A 308 8.06 13.64 -9.16
C GLU A 308 7.95 15.11 -8.71
N PRO A 309 6.91 15.50 -7.95
CA PRO A 309 5.70 14.73 -7.66
C PRO A 309 4.77 14.66 -8.89
N ASP A 310 4.29 13.46 -9.24
CA ASP A 310 3.25 13.30 -10.27
C ASP A 310 1.88 12.97 -9.65
N TYR A 311 1.05 14.00 -9.51
CA TYR A 311 -0.32 13.88 -8.99
C TYR A 311 -1.31 13.24 -9.97
N SER A 312 -0.93 13.07 -11.23
CA SER A 312 -1.79 12.51 -12.29
C SER A 312 -1.55 11.03 -12.55
N ARG A 313 -0.46 10.47 -12.00
CA ARG A 313 -0.10 9.06 -12.18
C ARG A 313 -0.98 8.15 -11.30
N ASN A 314 -1.71 7.24 -11.94
CA ASN A 314 -2.52 6.23 -11.24
C ASN A 314 -1.70 5.00 -10.84
N GLU A 315 -0.60 4.76 -11.54
CA GLU A 315 0.30 3.63 -11.34
C GLU A 315 1.16 3.79 -10.08
N THR A 316 1.26 4.99 -9.50
CA THR A 316 1.85 5.16 -8.16
C THR A 316 0.82 4.77 -7.12
N TRP A 317 1.12 3.69 -6.39
CA TRP A 317 0.20 3.09 -5.41
C TRP A 317 0.30 3.69 -4.03
N PHE A 318 1.14 4.69 -3.82
CA PHE A 318 1.20 5.46 -2.58
C PHE A 318 0.57 6.84 -2.76
N PHE A 319 -0.12 7.34 -1.72
CA PHE A 319 -0.63 8.70 -1.74
C PHE A 319 0.50 9.74 -1.69
N LEU A 320 0.40 10.75 -2.55
CA LEU A 320 1.05 12.04 -2.35
C LEU A 320 0.29 12.88 -1.34
N VAL A 321 0.94 13.91 -0.80
CA VAL A 321 0.30 14.87 0.12
C VAL A 321 -0.85 15.56 -0.61
N GLY A 322 -2.08 15.38 -0.13
CA GLY A 322 -3.29 15.87 -0.78
C GLY A 322 -3.60 15.21 -2.14
N GLY A 323 -2.93 14.09 -2.46
CA GLY A 323 -3.18 13.32 -3.67
C GLY A 323 -4.54 12.62 -3.61
N LYS A 324 -5.14 12.40 -4.78
CA LYS A 324 -6.38 11.61 -4.90
C LYS A 324 -6.09 10.12 -4.83
N ASP A 325 -7.12 9.34 -4.54
CA ASP A 325 -7.06 7.89 -4.64
C ASP A 325 -6.97 7.43 -6.12
N ASN A 326 -6.59 6.17 -6.39
CA ASN A 326 -6.55 5.57 -7.75
C ASN A 326 -7.58 4.46 -7.94
N VAL A 327 -8.68 4.52 -7.20
CA VAL A 327 -9.82 3.63 -7.46
C VAL A 327 -10.35 3.87 -8.88
N GLU A 328 -10.70 2.78 -9.55
CA GLU A 328 -11.32 2.79 -10.87
C GLU A 328 -12.62 1.99 -10.83
N ASP A 329 -13.57 2.35 -11.68
CA ASP A 329 -14.79 1.55 -11.88
C ASP A 329 -14.49 0.28 -12.70
N GLN A 330 -15.53 -0.52 -12.95
CA GLN A 330 -15.41 -1.77 -13.71
C GLN A 330 -14.92 -1.55 -15.16
N ASP A 331 -15.07 -0.35 -15.71
CA ASP A 331 -14.61 0.03 -17.05
C ASP A 331 -13.20 0.66 -17.04
N GLY A 332 -12.55 0.74 -15.88
CA GLY A 332 -11.23 1.34 -15.70
C GLY A 332 -11.25 2.87 -15.60
N THR A 333 -12.42 3.47 -15.36
CA THR A 333 -12.56 4.93 -15.22
C THR A 333 -12.24 5.35 -13.79
N PRO A 334 -11.34 6.32 -13.56
CA PRO A 334 -11.04 6.80 -12.21
C PRO A 334 -12.27 7.33 -11.48
N ILE A 335 -12.50 6.87 -10.25
CA ILE A 335 -13.59 7.33 -9.38
C ILE A 335 -13.07 8.44 -8.46
N ASP A 336 -13.71 9.61 -8.47
CA ASP A 336 -13.38 10.68 -7.52
C ASP A 336 -14.09 10.46 -6.19
N LEU A 337 -13.46 9.70 -5.28
CA LEU A 337 -14.00 9.45 -3.94
C LEU A 337 -14.14 10.70 -3.07
N ALA A 338 -13.62 11.86 -3.51
CA ALA A 338 -13.87 13.13 -2.84
C ALA A 338 -15.35 13.58 -2.94
N SER A 339 -16.14 13.06 -3.89
CA SER A 339 -17.49 13.56 -4.19
C SER A 339 -18.64 12.93 -3.41
N SER A 340 -18.40 11.95 -2.52
CA SER A 340 -19.43 11.52 -1.55
C SER A 340 -19.66 12.56 -0.45
N THR A 341 -18.81 13.60 -0.41
CA THR A 341 -19.01 14.78 0.42
C THR A 341 -20.05 15.70 -0.20
N ARG A 342 -21.24 15.77 0.42
CA ARG A 342 -21.98 17.04 0.40
C ARG A 342 -21.08 18.08 1.04
N GLU A 343 -20.59 18.99 0.20
CA GLU A 343 -19.98 20.28 0.50
C GLU A 343 -19.79 20.60 2.01
N ALA A 344 -18.61 20.31 2.53
CA ALA A 344 -17.97 21.20 3.49
C ALA A 344 -16.86 21.94 2.72
N GLY A 345 -17.24 23.07 2.13
CA GLY A 345 -16.54 23.77 1.05
C GLY A 345 -15.02 23.86 1.15
N LEU A 346 -14.37 23.39 0.09
CA LEU A 346 -13.03 23.84 -0.33
C LEU A 346 -13.07 24.10 -1.84
N ALA A 347 -13.56 25.29 -2.20
CA ALA A 347 -13.43 25.80 -3.54
C ALA A 347 -11.95 26.06 -3.87
N GLN A 348 -11.49 25.43 -4.96
CA GLN A 348 -10.52 25.92 -5.95
C GLN A 348 -9.23 26.58 -5.41
N LEU A 349 -8.10 25.87 -5.53
CA LEU A 349 -6.76 26.44 -5.43
C LEU A 349 -6.23 26.81 -6.83
N PRO A 350 -5.89 28.08 -7.09
CA PRO A 350 -4.89 28.44 -8.09
C PRO A 350 -3.49 28.50 -7.43
N THR A 351 -2.48 28.00 -8.14
CA THR A 351 -1.04 28.36 -7.97
C THR A 351 -0.83 29.89 -8.06
N PRO A 352 0.35 30.54 -7.81
CA PRO A 352 1.67 30.10 -7.34
C PRO A 352 2.36 31.11 -6.34
N TRP A 353 3.62 30.83 -6.00
CA TRP A 353 4.75 31.75 -5.65
C TRP A 353 4.99 32.29 -4.23
N ALA A 354 6.22 31.94 -3.79
CA ALA A 354 7.35 32.80 -3.39
C ALA A 354 7.23 33.77 -2.20
N ASN A 355 8.13 33.52 -1.23
CA ASN A 355 8.61 34.42 -0.17
C ASN A 355 7.55 34.77 0.89
N THR A 356 7.74 34.54 2.20
CA THR A 356 8.85 34.96 3.07
C THR A 356 8.77 34.26 4.44
N LYS A 357 9.91 34.09 5.13
CA LYS A 357 9.99 33.90 6.60
C LYS A 357 9.58 35.20 7.35
N PRO A 358 9.47 35.19 8.69
CA PRO A 358 8.87 34.21 9.58
C PRO A 358 7.58 34.78 10.22
N CYS A 359 6.76 33.92 10.82
CA CYS A 359 5.55 34.28 11.53
C CYS A 359 5.73 35.45 12.52
N SER A 360 5.43 36.69 12.11
CA SER A 360 5.01 37.72 13.06
C SER A 360 4.14 38.80 12.41
N ARG A 361 3.00 39.00 13.08
CA ARG A 361 2.13 40.17 13.20
C ARG A 361 1.73 41.00 11.95
N ALA A 362 0.40 41.13 11.89
CA ALA A 362 -0.41 42.15 11.21
C ALA A 362 -0.62 42.02 9.69
N ALA A 363 -1.67 41.28 9.27
CA ALA A 363 -2.60 41.72 8.23
C ALA A 363 -3.84 40.80 8.07
N ARG A 364 -5.02 41.46 8.05
CA ARG A 364 -6.39 41.19 7.52
C ARG A 364 -7.04 39.79 7.61
N ALA A 365 -8.34 39.85 7.90
CA ALA A 365 -9.15 38.81 8.56
C ALA A 365 -9.56 37.56 7.76
N SER A 366 -9.13 37.38 6.50
CA SER A 366 -9.51 36.21 5.70
C SER A 366 -8.39 35.17 5.52
N VAL A 367 -7.12 35.54 5.63
CA VAL A 367 -5.95 34.63 5.59
C VAL A 367 -5.64 34.03 6.98
N LYS A 368 -6.37 34.46 8.00
CA LYS A 368 -6.16 34.08 9.40
C LYS A 368 -6.68 32.67 9.74
N ARG A 369 -7.76 32.17 9.10
CA ARG A 369 -8.45 30.96 9.59
C ARG A 369 -7.72 29.65 9.33
N GLN A 370 -7.17 29.44 8.13
CA GLN A 370 -6.50 28.18 7.77
C GLN A 370 -5.09 28.08 8.39
N ARG A 371 -4.34 29.19 8.40
CA ARG A 371 -3.03 29.27 9.06
C ARG A 371 -3.14 29.16 10.58
N ASP A 372 -4.17 29.77 11.17
CA ASP A 372 -4.40 29.64 12.60
C ASP A 372 -5.04 28.29 13.00
N ALA A 373 -5.54 27.46 12.08
CA ALA A 373 -6.02 26.11 12.43
C ALA A 373 -4.82 25.19 12.65
N LEU A 374 -3.92 25.13 11.65
CA LEU A 374 -2.67 24.37 11.73
C LEU A 374 -1.76 24.88 12.86
N CYS A 375 -1.69 26.21 13.09
CA CYS A 375 -0.92 26.77 14.20
C CYS A 375 -1.63 26.69 15.56
N ARG A 376 -2.98 26.72 15.66
CA ARG A 376 -3.64 26.60 16.98
C ARG A 376 -3.61 25.18 17.52
N GLU A 377 -3.70 24.15 16.68
CA GLU A 377 -3.55 22.77 17.15
C GLU A 377 -2.15 22.50 17.70
N THR A 378 -1.09 22.99 17.04
CA THR A 378 0.29 22.82 17.54
C THR A 378 0.68 23.66 18.77
N VAL A 379 -0.07 24.73 19.10
CA VAL A 379 0.33 25.69 20.16
C VAL A 379 -0.50 25.54 21.43
N ASN A 380 -1.66 24.88 21.39
CA ASN A 380 -2.51 24.67 22.58
C ASN A 380 -2.17 23.41 23.38
N THR A 381 -1.30 22.55 22.87
CA THR A 381 -0.78 21.39 23.60
C THR A 381 0.64 21.73 24.04
N ASP A 382 0.87 21.81 25.34
CA ASP A 382 2.20 21.83 25.92
C ASP A 382 3.01 20.63 25.38
N GLY A 383 3.82 20.85 24.34
CA GLY A 383 4.96 20.01 23.97
C GLY A 383 4.74 18.60 23.41
N ILE A 384 3.54 18.11 23.10
CA ILE A 384 3.35 16.69 22.69
C ILE A 384 2.37 16.60 21.49
N HIS A 385 2.65 15.70 20.52
CA HIS A 385 1.81 15.23 19.38
C HIS A 385 2.13 15.71 17.94
N ALA A 386 3.22 16.42 17.67
CA ALA A 386 3.63 16.70 16.27
C ALA A 386 4.05 15.44 15.47
N GLU A 387 4.24 14.32 16.18
CA GLU A 387 4.66 13.02 15.61
C GLU A 387 3.49 12.03 15.48
N ASP A 388 2.27 12.42 15.87
CA ASP A 388 1.11 11.53 15.90
C ASP A 388 0.12 11.85 14.77
N MET A 389 -0.01 10.90 13.84
CA MET A 389 -0.85 11.00 12.65
C MET A 389 -2.34 11.19 12.96
N ARG A 390 -2.82 10.84 14.16
CA ARG A 390 -4.24 11.02 14.55
C ARG A 390 -4.69 12.47 14.49
N TYR A 391 -3.76 13.41 14.65
CA TYR A 391 -4.04 14.84 14.76
C TYR A 391 -3.77 15.64 13.47
N VAL A 392 -3.38 14.98 12.37
CA VAL A 392 -3.24 15.65 11.06
C VAL A 392 -4.43 15.34 10.16
N PRO A 393 -4.92 16.26 9.30
CA PRO A 393 -5.99 15.97 8.36
C PRO A 393 -5.66 14.76 7.45
N THR A 394 -6.68 14.02 7.00
CA THR A 394 -6.50 12.82 6.15
C THR A 394 -5.65 13.06 4.92
N SER A 395 -5.83 14.19 4.23
CA SER A 395 -5.01 14.58 3.08
C SER A 395 -3.51 14.65 3.37
N TYR A 396 -3.12 14.87 4.63
CA TYR A 396 -1.73 14.84 5.09
C TYR A 396 -1.37 13.46 5.65
N GLY A 397 -2.23 12.89 6.50
CA GLY A 397 -2.00 11.60 7.16
C GLY A 397 -1.87 10.43 6.19
N GLN A 398 -2.62 10.44 5.08
CA GLN A 398 -2.60 9.38 4.08
C GLN A 398 -1.30 9.32 3.28
N THR A 399 -0.45 10.36 3.32
CA THR A 399 0.78 10.39 2.51
C THR A 399 1.64 9.14 2.78
N PHE A 400 2.15 8.50 1.73
CA PHE A 400 2.90 7.23 1.78
C PHE A 400 2.10 6.00 2.25
N HIS A 401 0.78 6.12 2.45
CA HIS A 401 -0.08 4.96 2.62
C HIS A 401 -0.52 4.43 1.25
N PRO A 402 -0.86 3.12 1.15
CA PRO A 402 -1.39 2.56 -0.06
C PRO A 402 -2.69 3.25 -0.48
N ARG A 403 -2.81 3.54 -1.78
CA ARG A 403 -4.06 3.88 -2.46
C ARG A 403 -4.87 2.60 -2.72
N THR A 404 -6.08 2.71 -3.24
CA THR A 404 -6.95 1.56 -3.54
C THR A 404 -6.25 0.44 -4.30
N LYS A 405 -5.54 0.73 -5.40
CA LYS A 405 -4.80 -0.31 -6.15
C LYS A 405 -3.67 -0.96 -5.33
N GLY A 406 -3.07 -0.23 -4.40
CA GLY A 406 -2.10 -0.78 -3.46
C GLY A 406 -2.76 -1.73 -2.45
N HIS A 407 -3.96 -1.38 -1.97
CA HIS A 407 -4.74 -2.26 -1.10
C HIS A 407 -5.25 -3.52 -1.82
N GLU A 408 -5.63 -3.41 -3.09
CA GLU A 408 -5.94 -4.57 -3.95
C GLU A 408 -4.73 -5.49 -4.07
N ALA A 409 -3.54 -4.95 -4.29
CA ALA A 409 -2.31 -5.74 -4.36
C ALA A 409 -1.97 -6.43 -3.02
N ILE A 410 -2.19 -5.76 -1.89
CA ILE A 410 -2.03 -6.35 -0.55
C ILE A 410 -3.01 -7.51 -0.36
N ARG A 411 -4.29 -7.33 -0.70
CA ARG A 411 -5.30 -8.40 -0.66
C ARG A 411 -4.88 -9.58 -1.53
N ASP A 412 -4.52 -9.33 -2.78
CA ASP A 412 -4.20 -10.38 -3.74
C ASP A 412 -2.99 -11.21 -3.29
N GLU A 413 -2.00 -10.58 -2.66
CA GLU A 413 -0.87 -11.27 -2.05
C GLU A 413 -1.26 -12.09 -0.80
N ILE A 414 -2.16 -11.58 0.04
CA ILE A 414 -2.75 -12.36 1.15
C ILE A 414 -3.42 -13.63 0.62
N TYR A 415 -4.24 -13.51 -0.43
CA TYR A 415 -4.92 -14.65 -1.05
C TYR A 415 -3.95 -15.66 -1.65
N ARG A 416 -2.90 -15.18 -2.32
CA ARG A 416 -1.85 -16.03 -2.89
C ARG A 416 -1.18 -16.87 -1.80
N GLN A 417 -0.89 -16.28 -0.65
CA GLN A 417 -0.24 -16.96 0.47
C GLN A 417 -1.20 -17.92 1.18
N TRP A 418 -2.48 -17.58 1.31
CA TRP A 418 -3.48 -18.51 1.84
C TRP A 418 -3.65 -19.75 0.95
N GLY A 419 -3.72 -19.59 -0.37
CA GLY A 419 -3.77 -20.72 -1.30
C GLY A 419 -2.57 -21.67 -1.13
N GLY A 420 -1.36 -21.14 -0.93
CA GLY A 420 -0.18 -21.96 -0.66
C GLY A 420 -0.11 -22.57 0.74
N ALA A 421 -0.63 -21.88 1.75
CA ALA A 421 -0.50 -22.26 3.16
C ALA A 421 -1.56 -23.28 3.63
N PHE A 422 -2.70 -23.37 2.94
CA PHE A 422 -3.84 -24.18 3.38
C PHE A 422 -4.20 -25.34 2.44
N ASP A 423 -3.63 -25.42 1.23
CA ASP A 423 -3.90 -26.52 0.28
C ASP A 423 -3.17 -27.86 0.62
N GLY A 424 -2.40 -27.89 1.71
CA GLY A 424 -1.58 -29.04 2.12
C GLY A 424 -2.03 -29.78 3.39
N ARG A 425 -3.21 -29.48 3.94
CA ARG A 425 -3.73 -30.09 5.17
C ARG A 425 -4.94 -31.00 4.94
#